data_AF-A0A1J5KTH9-F1
#
_entry.id   AF-A0A1J5KTH9-F1
#
_cell.length_a   1.000
_cell.length_b   1.000
_cell.length_c   1.000
_cell.angle_alpha   90.00
_cell.angle_beta   90.00
_cell.angle_gamma   90.00
#
_symmetry.space_group_name_H-M   'P 1'
#
loop_
_entity.id
_entity.type
_entity.pdbx_description
1 polymer ?
#
loop_
_entity_poly.entity_id
_entity_poly.type
_entity_poly.pdbx_seq_one_letter_code
_entity_poly.pdbx_strand_id
1 'polypeptide(L)'
;MKKKTARKLESFLHFVTALLLIIKGVDQLIKGLYYPATIIMGLAVIILVIVLFWKSLKMKPKKARIACWYVASPAFVVMAYILYLEKKEFLPHFFILLAMMYPVMGFISSKKFKKMKKASQQPSSNFK
;
A
#
# COMPACT_ATOMS: atom_id res chain seq x y z
N MET A 1 -1.26 21.90 -3.91
CA MET A 1 -2.52 21.28 -3.40
C MET A 1 -2.63 21.41 -1.88
N LYS A 2 -3.84 21.67 -1.35
CA LYS A 2 -4.09 21.67 0.11
C LYS A 2 -3.81 20.28 0.70
N LYS A 3 -3.08 20.19 1.82
CA LYS A 3 -2.69 18.92 2.49
C LYS A 3 -3.86 17.96 2.79
N LYS A 4 -5.10 18.48 2.84
CA LYS A 4 -6.33 17.69 3.05
C LYS A 4 -6.74 16.91 1.80
N THR A 5 -6.57 17.48 0.61
CA THR A 5 -6.90 16.84 -0.68
C THR A 5 -5.99 15.65 -0.94
N ALA A 6 -4.68 15.79 -0.76
CA ALA A 6 -3.72 14.71 -0.92
C ALA A 6 -4.04 13.50 -0.01
N ARG A 7 -4.47 13.73 1.24
CA ARG A 7 -4.84 12.66 2.17
C ARG A 7 -6.11 11.91 1.76
N LYS A 8 -7.08 12.63 1.18
CA LYS A 8 -8.29 12.02 0.63
C LYS A 8 -7.94 11.17 -0.59
N LEU A 9 -7.08 11.69 -1.46
CA LEU A 9 -6.59 10.96 -2.64
C LEU A 9 -5.83 9.69 -2.26
N GLU A 10 -4.93 9.73 -1.28
CA GLU A 10 -4.24 8.52 -0.77
C GLU A 10 -5.25 7.47 -0.27
N SER A 11 -6.27 7.88 0.48
CA SER A 11 -7.27 6.95 1.02
C SER A 11 -8.13 6.36 -0.11
N PHE A 12 -8.50 7.19 -1.08
CA PHE A 12 -9.23 6.75 -2.27
C PHE A 12 -8.39 5.79 -3.13
N LEU A 13 -7.10 6.06 -3.28
CA LEU A 13 -6.17 5.16 -3.98
C LEU A 13 -6.17 3.78 -3.31
N HIS A 14 -5.98 3.69 -1.99
CA HIS A 14 -6.00 2.40 -1.29
C HIS A 14 -7.35 1.68 -1.42
N PHE A 15 -8.45 2.43 -1.43
CA PHE A 15 -9.78 1.86 -1.67
C PHE A 15 -9.89 1.24 -3.08
N VAL A 16 -9.50 1.99 -4.12
CA VAL A 16 -9.49 1.50 -5.50
C VAL A 16 -8.54 0.32 -5.66
N THR A 17 -7.35 0.37 -5.07
CA THR A 17 -6.40 -0.75 -5.07
C THR A 17 -7.02 -2.01 -4.48
N ALA A 18 -7.70 -1.91 -3.34
CA ALA A 18 -8.32 -3.07 -2.72
C ALA A 18 -9.46 -3.65 -3.58
N LEU A 19 -10.27 -2.79 -4.22
CA LEU A 19 -11.31 -3.26 -5.15
C LEU A 19 -10.71 -4.00 -6.35
N LEU A 20 -9.66 -3.46 -6.97
CA LEU A 20 -8.97 -4.12 -8.08
C LEU A 20 -8.36 -5.47 -7.67
N LEU A 21 -7.79 -5.54 -6.46
CA LEU A 21 -7.25 -6.79 -5.91
C LEU A 21 -8.37 -7.83 -5.69
N ILE A 22 -9.54 -7.43 -5.20
CA ILE A 22 -10.69 -8.34 -5.05
C ILE A 22 -11.16 -8.85 -6.40
N ILE A 23 -11.38 -7.96 -7.37
CA ILE A 23 -11.82 -8.35 -8.71
C ILE A 23 -10.84 -9.36 -9.31
N LYS A 24 -9.55 -9.09 -9.20
CA LYS A 24 -8.52 -10.00 -9.72
C LYS A 24 -8.44 -11.29 -8.91
N GLY A 25 -8.61 -11.26 -7.59
CA GLY A 25 -8.69 -12.45 -6.75
C GLY A 25 -9.86 -13.36 -7.15
N VAL A 26 -11.04 -12.79 -7.43
CA VAL A 26 -12.21 -13.55 -7.92
C VAL A 26 -11.94 -14.16 -9.30
N ASP A 27 -11.34 -13.41 -10.22
CA ASP A 27 -10.89 -13.95 -11.52
C ASP A 27 -9.94 -15.16 -11.36
N GLN A 28 -9.02 -15.11 -10.40
CA GLN A 28 -8.11 -16.22 -10.12
C GLN A 28 -8.80 -17.43 -9.46
N LEU A 29 -9.81 -17.20 -8.61
CA LEU A 29 -10.62 -18.30 -8.06
C LEU A 29 -11.37 -19.05 -9.17
N ILE A 30 -11.95 -18.32 -10.14
CA ILE A 30 -12.65 -18.90 -11.28
C ILE A 30 -11.69 -19.74 -12.13
N LYS A 31 -10.43 -19.31 -12.24
CA LYS A 31 -9.35 -20.05 -12.94
C LYS A 31 -8.76 -21.22 -12.13
N GLY A 32 -9.25 -21.49 -10.93
CA GLY A 32 -8.76 -22.58 -10.08
C GLY A 32 -7.43 -22.31 -9.36
N LEU A 33 -6.90 -21.08 -9.43
CA LEU A 33 -5.67 -20.68 -8.74
C LEU A 33 -5.98 -20.23 -7.31
N TYR A 34 -6.50 -21.15 -6.50
CA TYR A 34 -7.01 -20.89 -5.15
C TYR A 34 -5.97 -20.24 -4.23
N TYR A 35 -4.77 -20.81 -4.16
CA TYR A 35 -3.75 -20.35 -3.21
C TYR A 35 -3.38 -18.87 -3.39
N PRO A 36 -2.90 -18.41 -4.57
CA PRO A 36 -2.57 -16.99 -4.74
C PRO A 36 -3.81 -16.09 -4.72
N ALA A 37 -4.98 -16.58 -5.14
CA ALA A 37 -6.24 -15.85 -5.06
C ALA A 37 -6.65 -15.54 -3.62
N THR A 38 -6.61 -16.53 -2.73
CA THR A 38 -6.97 -16.37 -1.31
C THR A 38 -6.03 -15.38 -0.61
N ILE A 39 -4.72 -15.42 -0.92
CA ILE A 39 -3.76 -14.47 -0.35
C ILE A 39 -4.08 -13.04 -0.79
N ILE A 40 -4.31 -12.80 -2.09
CA ILE A 40 -4.64 -11.46 -2.59
C ILE A 40 -5.94 -10.96 -2.00
N MET A 41 -6.99 -11.78 -1.98
CA MET A 41 -8.27 -11.38 -1.43
C MET A 41 -8.17 -11.08 0.06
N GLY A 42 -7.44 -11.89 0.84
CA GLY A 42 -7.20 -11.64 2.26
C GLY A 42 -6.51 -10.29 2.49
N LEU A 43 -5.45 -10.00 1.75
CA LEU A 43 -4.75 -8.71 1.83
C LEU A 43 -5.65 -7.54 1.40
N ALA A 44 -6.46 -7.72 0.36
CA ALA A 44 -7.40 -6.70 -0.10
C ALA A 44 -8.49 -6.40 0.94
N VAL A 45 -9.04 -7.44 1.58
CA VAL A 45 -9.99 -7.29 2.69
C VAL A 45 -9.35 -6.56 3.87
N ILE A 46 -8.10 -6.87 4.23
CA ILE A 46 -7.38 -6.13 5.28
C ILE A 46 -7.27 -4.65 4.92
N ILE A 47 -6.92 -4.32 3.66
CA ILE A 47 -6.85 -2.92 3.21
C ILE A 47 -8.22 -2.24 3.33
N LEU A 48 -9.29 -2.88 2.86
CA LEU A 48 -10.66 -2.34 2.98
C LEU A 48 -11.06 -2.11 4.42
N VAL A 49 -10.81 -3.09 5.29
CA VAL A 49 -11.12 -2.98 6.72
C VAL A 49 -10.39 -1.79 7.34
N ILE A 50 -9.11 -1.61 7.04
CA ILE A 50 -8.36 -0.44 7.53
C ILE A 50 -8.93 0.85 6.96
N VAL A 51 -9.22 0.93 5.66
CA VAL A 51 -9.72 2.16 5.00
C VAL A 51 -11.10 2.56 5.50
N LEU A 52 -12.02 1.61 5.66
CA LEU A 52 -13.40 1.87 6.04
C LEU A 52 -13.57 2.02 7.56
N PHE A 53 -12.87 1.18 8.35
CA PHE A 53 -13.09 1.05 9.80
C PHE A 53 -11.94 1.58 10.65
N TRP A 54 -11.03 2.43 10.12
CA TRP A 54 -9.93 2.99 10.91
C TRP A 54 -10.36 3.65 12.23
N LYS A 55 -11.57 4.25 12.27
CA LYS A 55 -12.13 4.85 13.49
C LYS A 55 -12.46 3.77 14.52
N SER A 56 -13.15 2.71 14.11
CA SER A 56 -13.50 1.57 14.97
C SER A 56 -12.27 0.82 15.46
N LEU A 57 -11.22 0.73 14.63
CA LEU A 57 -9.92 0.17 14.99
C LEU A 57 -9.10 1.08 15.93
N LYS A 58 -9.64 2.22 16.37
CA LYS A 58 -8.96 3.21 17.22
C LYS A 58 -7.61 3.69 16.64
N MET A 59 -7.47 3.64 15.31
CA MET A 59 -6.24 4.04 14.62
C MET A 59 -6.28 5.52 14.27
N LYS A 60 -5.15 6.22 14.39
CA LYS A 60 -5.03 7.57 13.81
C LYS A 60 -5.10 7.45 12.28
N PRO A 61 -5.78 8.36 11.55
CA PRO A 61 -5.96 8.22 10.10
C PRO A 61 -4.63 8.20 9.34
N LYS A 62 -3.58 8.81 9.90
CA LYS A 62 -2.22 8.72 9.37
C LYS A 62 -1.63 7.30 9.48
N LYS A 63 -1.82 6.63 10.62
CA LYS A 63 -1.33 5.26 10.84
C LYS A 63 -2.07 4.28 9.94
N ALA A 64 -3.39 4.45 9.78
CA ALA A 64 -4.19 3.64 8.87
C ALA A 64 -3.64 3.68 7.43
N ARG A 65 -3.39 4.88 6.88
CA ARG A 65 -2.79 5.00 5.54
C ARG A 65 -1.40 4.36 5.43
N ILE A 66 -0.55 4.56 6.43
CA ILE A 66 0.78 3.91 6.46
C ILE A 66 0.65 2.39 6.46
N ALA A 67 -0.27 1.83 7.25
CA ALA A 67 -0.54 0.40 7.24
C ALA A 67 -0.99 -0.08 5.85
N CYS A 68 -1.89 0.64 5.18
CA CYS A 68 -2.31 0.29 3.82
C CYS A 68 -1.15 0.26 2.82
N TRP A 69 -0.18 1.19 2.90
CA TRP A 69 1.03 1.14 2.06
C TRP A 69 1.81 -0.16 2.26
N TYR A 70 2.00 -0.58 3.51
CA TYR A 70 2.75 -1.79 3.83
C TYR A 70 1.98 -3.08 3.52
N VAL A 71 0.65 -3.10 3.66
CA VAL A 71 -0.18 -4.27 3.33
C VAL A 71 -0.35 -4.43 1.82
N ALA A 72 -0.45 -3.33 1.06
CA ALA A 72 -0.57 -3.38 -0.40
C ALA A 72 0.72 -3.87 -1.09
N SER A 73 1.89 -3.63 -0.49
CA SER A 73 3.18 -4.08 -1.03
C SER A 73 3.25 -5.60 -1.28
N PRO A 74 3.04 -6.50 -0.29
CA PRO A 74 3.02 -7.94 -0.53
C PRO A 74 1.86 -8.35 -1.45
N ALA A 75 0.74 -7.63 -1.45
CA ALA A 75 -0.36 -7.92 -2.39
C ALA A 75 0.08 -7.73 -3.86
N PHE A 76 0.91 -6.72 -4.14
CA PHE A 76 1.48 -6.54 -5.48
C PHE A 76 2.55 -7.56 -5.83
N VAL A 77 3.30 -8.08 -4.87
CA VAL A 77 4.22 -9.20 -5.13
C VAL A 77 3.44 -10.43 -5.59
N VAL A 78 2.36 -10.79 -4.88
CA VAL A 78 1.50 -11.91 -5.27
C VAL A 78 0.82 -11.62 -6.61
N MET A 79 0.45 -10.38 -6.88
CA MET A 79 -0.12 -9.99 -8.17
C MET A 79 0.88 -10.17 -9.31
N ALA A 80 2.13 -9.72 -9.13
CA ALA A 80 3.19 -9.93 -10.10
C ALA A 80 3.40 -11.42 -10.38
N TYR A 81 3.38 -12.25 -9.34
CA TYR A 81 3.49 -13.70 -9.48
C TYR A 81 2.33 -14.30 -10.27
N ILE A 82 1.08 -13.93 -9.98
CA ILE A 82 -0.09 -14.36 -10.76
C ILE A 82 0.06 -13.95 -12.23
N LEU A 83 0.41 -12.70 -12.50
CA LEU A 83 0.54 -12.18 -13.86
C LEU A 83 1.68 -12.87 -14.62
N TYR A 84 2.73 -13.28 -13.91
CA TYR A 84 3.81 -14.09 -14.47
C TYR A 84 3.30 -15.49 -14.86
N LEU A 85 2.51 -16.14 -14.00
CA LEU A 85 1.86 -17.42 -14.33
C LEU A 85 0.88 -17.31 -15.51
N GLU A 86 0.21 -16.16 -15.65
CA GLU A 86 -0.65 -15.83 -16.81
C GLU A 86 0.13 -15.47 -18.09
N LYS A 87 1.47 -15.62 -18.08
CA LYS A 87 2.37 -15.29 -19.20
C LYS A 87 2.23 -13.86 -19.71
N LYS A 88 1.91 -12.90 -18.82
CA LYS A 88 1.94 -11.49 -19.16
C LYS A 88 3.39 -11.01 -19.15
N GLU A 89 3.85 -10.44 -20.26
CA GLU A 89 5.27 -10.09 -20.42
C GLU A 89 5.66 -8.87 -19.56
N PHE A 90 4.92 -7.77 -19.70
CA PHE A 90 5.30 -6.50 -19.06
C PHE A 90 4.69 -6.27 -17.68
N LEU A 91 3.45 -6.72 -17.48
CA LEU A 91 2.66 -6.44 -16.28
C LEU A 91 3.31 -6.91 -14.96
N PRO A 92 3.95 -8.09 -14.86
CA PRO A 92 4.60 -8.53 -13.62
C PRO A 92 5.68 -7.54 -13.14
N HIS A 93 6.50 -7.05 -14.05
CA HIS A 93 7.57 -6.09 -13.76
C HIS A 93 7.02 -4.78 -13.19
N PHE A 94 5.92 -4.29 -13.75
CA PHE A 94 5.23 -3.10 -13.24
C PHE A 94 4.73 -3.31 -11.81
N PHE A 95 4.15 -4.48 -11.51
CA PHE A 95 3.68 -4.78 -10.15
C PHE A 95 4.82 -5.00 -9.15
N ILE A 96 5.97 -5.53 -9.57
CA ILE A 96 7.18 -5.57 -8.74
C ILE A 96 7.69 -4.16 -8.42
N LEU A 97 7.70 -3.27 -9.40
CA LEU A 97 8.06 -1.87 -9.18
C LEU A 97 7.11 -1.22 -8.16
N LEU A 98 5.80 -1.42 -8.29
CA LEU A 98 4.81 -0.96 -7.31
C LEU A 98 5.05 -1.56 -5.92
N ALA A 99 5.35 -2.86 -5.84
CA ALA A 99 5.63 -3.54 -4.58
C ALA A 99 6.82 -2.90 -3.84
N MET A 100 7.84 -2.42 -4.56
CA MET A 100 8.98 -1.71 -3.99
C MET A 100 8.68 -0.25 -3.64
N MET A 101 7.91 0.45 -4.48
CA MET A 101 7.58 1.86 -4.26
C MET A 101 6.64 2.07 -3.07
N TYR A 102 5.72 1.13 -2.81
CA TYR A 102 4.71 1.28 -1.76
C TYR A 102 5.31 1.39 -0.34
N PRO A 103 6.26 0.54 0.08
CA PRO A 103 6.97 0.69 1.35
C PRO A 103 7.74 2.01 1.45
N VAL A 104 8.34 2.48 0.35
CA VAL A 104 9.02 3.78 0.29
C VAL A 104 8.03 4.91 0.55
N MET A 105 6.85 4.87 -0.06
CA MET A 105 5.78 5.83 0.19
C MET A 105 5.26 5.76 1.64
N GLY A 106 5.12 4.56 2.20
CA GLY A 106 4.80 4.35 3.61
C GLY A 106 5.83 5.01 4.54
N PHE A 107 7.12 4.85 4.23
CA PHE A 107 8.22 5.44 4.97
C PHE A 107 8.24 6.98 4.88
N ILE A 108 8.10 7.55 3.68
CA ILE A 108 8.04 9.01 3.45
C ILE A 108 6.85 9.61 4.20
N SER A 109 5.71 8.91 4.22
CA SER A 109 4.52 9.33 4.95
C SER A 109 4.71 9.27 6.47
N SER A 110 5.66 8.49 6.98
CA SER A 110 5.90 8.27 8.42
C SER A 110 6.31 9.53 9.20
N LYS A 111 6.26 9.46 10.54
CA LYS A 111 6.81 10.53 11.40
C LYS A 111 8.35 10.49 11.45
N LYS A 112 8.94 9.30 11.25
CA LYS A 112 10.39 9.08 11.32
C LYS A 112 11.11 9.89 10.25
N PHE A 113 10.61 9.85 9.00
CA PHE A 113 11.12 10.69 7.90
C PHE A 113 11.11 12.18 8.24
N LYS A 114 10.01 12.68 8.83
CA LYS A 114 9.91 14.09 9.22
C LYS A 114 10.88 14.49 10.32
N LYS A 115 11.20 13.59 11.26
CA LYS A 115 12.18 13.85 12.32
C LYS A 115 13.60 13.90 11.75
N MET A 116 13.95 12.97 10.87
CA MET A 116 15.26 12.94 10.20
C MET A 116 15.48 14.19 9.34
N LYS A 117 14.48 14.59 8.54
CA LYS A 117 14.57 15.82 7.73
C LYS A 117 14.75 17.08 8.57
N LYS A 118 14.15 17.15 9.76
CA LYS A 118 14.34 18.28 10.68
C LYS A 118 15.75 18.27 11.31
N ALA A 119 16.23 17.10 11.73
CA ALA A 119 17.56 16.94 12.30
C ALA A 119 18.67 17.29 11.28
N SER A 120 18.49 16.95 10.00
CA SER A 120 19.43 17.31 8.93
C SER A 120 19.37 18.78 8.51
N GLN A 121 18.39 19.55 8.99
CA GLN A 121 18.20 20.97 8.66
C GLN A 121 18.52 21.91 9.83
N GLN A 122 18.94 21.37 10.99
CA GLN A 122 19.41 22.20 12.11
C GLN A 122 20.91 22.47 11.92
N PRO A 123 21.34 23.73 11.68
CA PRO A 123 22.76 24.06 11.62
C PRO A 123 23.40 23.82 13.00
N SER A 124 24.64 23.34 12.98
CA SER A 124 25.50 23.06 14.12
C SER A 124 25.93 24.34 14.86
N SER A 125 24.99 25.15 15.35
CA SER A 125 25.28 26.44 16.00
C SER A 125 25.49 26.36 17.51
N ASN A 126 25.72 25.16 18.08
CA ASN A 126 25.99 24.99 19.52
C ASN A 126 27.31 24.22 19.75
N PHE A 127 28.40 24.71 19.17
CA PHE A 127 29.71 24.58 19.79
C PHE A 127 30.07 25.95 20.37
N LYS A 128 29.85 26.10 21.67
CA LYS A 128 30.44 27.13 22.52
C LYS A 128 31.21 26.41 23.62
#